data_AF-A0A3B8X8F1-F1
#
_entry.id   AF-A0A3B8X8F1-F1
#
_cell.length_a   1.000
_cell.length_b   1.000
_cell.length_c   1.000
_cell.angle_alpha   90.00
_cell.angle_beta   90.00
_cell.angle_gamma   90.00
#
_symmetry.space_group_name_H-M   'P 1'
#
loop_
_entity.id
_entity.type
_entity.pdbx_description
1 polymer ?
#
loop_
_entity_poly.entity_id
_entity_poly.type
_entity_poly.pdbx_seq_one_letter_code
_entity_poly.pdbx_strand_id
1 'polypeptide(L)'
;SLFAAIGSAVENEGDSSQLQLPVTIPLILGFFVALYAFKAPESSLVFWASMFPFTSPIVMLARIPFGVANWEIILSIGLLVATFVVCAWASAKIYKVGILMYGKKSTFKDLWKWLKMK
;
A
#
# COMPACT_ATOMS: atom_id res chain seq x y z
N SER A 1 -8.75 11.27 3.08
CA SER A 1 -9.39 11.01 4.38
C SER A 1 -9.71 9.53 4.60
N LEU A 2 -8.79 8.63 4.22
CA LEU A 2 -8.86 7.20 4.58
C LEU A 2 -8.84 7.04 6.11
N PHE A 3 -8.00 7.81 6.79
CA PHE A 3 -7.92 7.85 8.25
C PHE A 3 -9.21 8.33 8.94
N ALA A 4 -9.95 9.28 8.35
CA ALA A 4 -11.22 9.75 8.90
C ALA A 4 -12.35 8.72 8.74
N ALA A 5 -12.37 7.99 7.62
CA ALA A 5 -13.33 6.91 7.38
C ALA A 5 -13.03 5.65 8.23
N ILE A 6 -11.75 5.43 8.56
CA ILE A 6 -11.32 4.34 9.44
C ILE A 6 -11.69 4.67 10.91
N GLY A 7 -11.54 5.92 11.35
CA GLY A 7 -11.90 6.32 12.72
C GLY A 7 -13.39 6.25 13.06
N SER A 8 -14.28 6.44 12.08
CA SER A 8 -15.74 6.43 12.29
C SER A 8 -16.36 5.03 12.30
N ALA A 9 -15.59 3.97 12.03
CA ALA A 9 -16.08 2.61 11.86
C ALA A 9 -15.64 1.65 12.99
N VAL A 10 -14.96 2.15 14.03
CA VAL A 10 -14.41 1.33 15.10
C VAL A 10 -15.32 1.35 16.33
N GLU A 11 -16.37 0.53 16.28
CA GLU A 11 -16.91 -0.16 17.45
C GLU A 11 -16.75 -1.68 17.26
N ASN A 12 -15.57 -2.11 16.78
CA ASN A 12 -15.09 -3.49 16.96
C ASN A 12 -13.59 -3.60 16.63
N GLU A 13 -12.75 -3.72 17.64
CA GLU A 13 -11.28 -3.76 17.51
C GLU A 13 -10.78 -5.03 16.76
N GLY A 14 -11.60 -6.08 16.68
CA GLY A 14 -11.20 -7.40 16.19
C GLY A 14 -11.01 -7.54 14.67
N ASP A 15 -11.82 -6.87 13.83
CA ASP A 15 -11.76 -7.04 12.36
C ASP A 15 -10.69 -6.15 11.69
N SER A 16 -10.23 -5.10 12.37
CA SER A 16 -9.15 -4.24 11.90
C SER A 16 -7.78 -4.95 11.91
N SER A 17 -7.56 -5.86 12.86
CA SER A 17 -6.28 -6.55 13.06
C SER A 17 -5.93 -7.52 11.92
N GLN A 18 -6.92 -8.17 11.29
CA GLN A 18 -6.67 -9.05 10.14
C GLN A 18 -6.38 -8.27 8.85
N LEU A 19 -6.95 -7.07 8.71
CA LEU A 19 -6.69 -6.18 7.57
C LEU A 19 -5.38 -5.39 7.74
N GLN A 20 -4.88 -5.24 8.96
CA GLN A 20 -3.59 -4.59 9.24
C GLN A 20 -2.40 -5.43 8.81
N LEU A 21 -2.43 -6.76 8.98
CA LEU A 21 -1.33 -7.66 8.61
C LEU A 21 -0.78 -7.47 7.18
N PRO A 22 -1.61 -7.45 6.12
CA PRO A 22 -1.10 -7.25 4.75
C PRO A 22 -0.52 -5.85 4.49
N VAL A 23 -0.83 -4.86 5.33
CA VAL A 23 -0.24 -3.51 5.26
C VAL A 23 1.07 -3.43 6.04
N THR A 24 1.13 -4.08 7.20
CA THR A 24 2.30 -4.06 8.07
C THR A 24 3.46 -4.88 7.50
N ILE A 25 3.21 -5.97 6.77
CA ILE A 25 4.26 -6.80 6.17
C ILE A 25 5.15 -6.01 5.19
N PRO A 26 4.60 -5.29 4.18
CA PRO A 26 5.40 -4.42 3.31
C PRO A 26 6.16 -3.33 4.07
N LEU A 27 5.56 -2.78 5.13
CA LEU A 27 6.18 -1.76 5.98
C LEU A 27 7.46 -2.28 6.66
N ILE A 28 7.37 -3.46 7.28
CA ILE A 28 8.53 -4.12 7.93
C ILE A 28 9.61 -4.44 6.90
N LEU A 29 9.23 -4.99 5.74
CA LEU A 29 10.17 -5.28 4.66
C LEU A 29 10.86 -4.01 4.15
N GLY A 30 10.10 -2.95 3.91
CA GLY A 30 10.63 -1.66 3.46
C GLY A 30 11.63 -1.07 4.46
N PHE A 31 11.37 -1.21 5.75
CA PHE A 31 12.29 -0.78 6.80
C PHE A 31 13.63 -1.52 6.74
N PHE A 32 13.63 -2.86 6.64
CA PHE A 32 14.88 -3.62 6.52
C PHE A 32 15.65 -3.30 5.23
N VAL A 33 14.94 -3.11 4.11
CA VAL A 33 15.58 -2.71 2.85
C VAL A 33 16.16 -1.31 2.93
N ALA A 34 15.50 -0.37 3.63
CA ALA A 34 16.06 0.95 3.88
C ALA A 34 17.35 0.89 4.71
N LEU A 35 17.42 0.02 5.73
CA LEU A 35 18.67 -0.21 6.46
C LEU A 35 19.78 -0.79 5.56
N TYR A 36 19.42 -1.68 4.63
CA TYR A 36 20.36 -2.24 3.65
C TYR A 36 20.80 -1.20 2.60
N ALA A 37 19.94 -0.24 2.25
CA ALA A 37 20.26 0.85 1.32
C ALA A 37 21.46 1.68 1.78
N PHE A 38 21.70 1.83 3.08
CA PHE A 38 22.91 2.51 3.59
C PHE A 38 24.21 1.77 3.26
N LYS A 39 24.16 0.45 3.06
CA LYS A 39 25.32 -0.37 2.71
C LYS A 39 25.49 -0.53 1.19
N ALA A 40 24.40 -0.67 0.45
CA ALA A 40 24.41 -0.90 -0.98
C ALA A 40 23.25 -0.17 -1.70
N PRO A 41 23.31 1.16 -1.82
CA PRO A 41 22.22 1.98 -2.35
C PRO A 41 21.91 1.74 -3.84
N GLU A 42 22.90 1.27 -4.59
CA GLU A 42 22.83 0.94 -6.03
C GLU A 42 22.42 -0.52 -6.30
N SER A 43 22.14 -1.29 -5.26
CA SER A 43 21.69 -2.68 -5.43
C SER A 43 20.34 -2.72 -6.15
N SER A 44 20.20 -3.67 -7.08
CA SER A 44 18.94 -3.91 -7.80
C SER A 44 17.76 -4.15 -6.86
N LEU A 45 18.00 -4.77 -5.69
CA LEU A 45 16.98 -4.98 -4.67
C LEU A 45 16.46 -3.64 -4.10
N VAL A 46 17.37 -2.72 -3.81
CA VAL A 46 17.07 -1.41 -3.24
C VAL A 46 16.36 -0.52 -4.28
N PHE A 47 16.78 -0.61 -5.55
CA PHE A 47 16.09 0.04 -6.67
C PHE A 47 14.63 -0.43 -6.77
N TRP A 48 14.37 -1.73 -6.89
CA TRP A 48 13.00 -2.24 -7.04
C TRP A 48 12.12 -1.96 -5.81
N ALA A 49 12.68 -2.08 -4.61
CA ALA A 49 11.97 -1.76 -3.37
C ALA A 49 11.64 -0.25 -3.25
N SER A 50 12.47 0.63 -3.83
CA SER A 50 12.18 2.07 -3.90
C SER A 50 11.11 2.43 -4.94
N MET A 51 10.80 1.51 -5.84
CA MET A 51 9.80 1.68 -6.90
C MET A 51 8.44 1.08 -6.53
N PHE A 52 8.42 0.09 -5.64
CA PHE A 52 7.17 -0.53 -5.19
C PHE A 52 6.39 0.42 -4.25
N PRO A 53 5.13 0.78 -4.54
CA PRO A 53 4.39 1.88 -3.88
C PRO A 53 4.32 1.81 -2.35
N PHE A 54 4.20 0.61 -1.76
CA PHE A 54 4.05 0.44 -0.32
C PHE A 54 5.38 0.52 0.44
N THR A 55 6.51 0.28 -0.23
CA THR A 55 7.86 0.31 0.36
C THR A 55 8.66 1.54 -0.08
N SER A 56 8.30 2.09 -1.25
CA SER A 56 8.82 3.30 -1.89
C SER A 56 9.02 4.47 -0.91
N PRO A 57 8.01 4.92 -0.14
CA PRO A 57 8.16 6.12 0.68
C PRO A 57 9.22 5.98 1.77
N ILE A 58 9.55 4.75 2.20
CA ILE A 58 10.59 4.51 3.21
C ILE A 58 11.95 4.34 2.53
N VAL A 59 12.02 3.46 1.53
CA VAL A 59 13.28 3.10 0.87
C VAL A 59 13.81 4.25 0.01
N MET A 60 12.95 4.99 -0.70
CA MET A 60 13.36 6.12 -1.52
C MET A 60 13.93 7.26 -0.65
N LEU A 61 13.30 7.56 0.48
CA LEU A 61 13.84 8.55 1.44
C LEU A 61 15.21 8.16 1.97
N ALA A 62 15.45 6.87 2.21
CA ALA A 62 16.76 6.36 2.62
C ALA A 62 17.82 6.44 1.50
N ARG A 63 17.41 6.40 0.21
CA ARG A 63 18.32 6.51 -0.94
C ARG A 63 18.67 7.96 -1.31
N ILE A 64 17.79 8.94 -1.09
CA ILE A 64 18.01 10.36 -1.50
C ILE A 64 19.41 10.90 -1.12
N PRO A 65 19.94 10.69 0.09
CA PRO A 65 21.27 11.19 0.48
C PRO A 65 22.43 10.61 -0.33
N PHE A 66 22.22 9.50 -1.04
CA PHE A 66 23.24 8.80 -1.82
C PHE A 66 23.30 9.25 -3.29
N GLY A 67 22.48 10.23 -3.70
CA GLY A 67 22.57 10.83 -5.05
C GLY A 67 21.68 10.13 -6.09
N VAL A 68 20.42 9.87 -5.76
CA VAL A 68 19.43 9.29 -6.68
C VAL A 68 19.12 10.24 -7.83
N ALA A 69 19.02 9.72 -9.04
CA ALA A 69 18.65 10.50 -10.22
C ALA A 69 17.21 11.04 -10.11
N ASN A 70 17.00 12.31 -10.48
CA ASN A 70 15.70 12.99 -10.36
C ASN A 70 14.55 12.25 -11.08
N TRP A 71 14.83 11.52 -12.16
CA TRP A 71 13.82 10.75 -12.88
C TRP A 71 13.32 9.54 -12.09
N GLU A 72 14.14 8.91 -11.25
CA GLU A 72 13.72 7.80 -10.37
C GLU A 72 12.73 8.29 -9.32
N ILE A 73 12.97 9.50 -8.78
CA ILE A 73 12.10 10.14 -7.80
C ILE A 73 10.75 10.46 -8.43
N ILE A 74 10.75 11.09 -9.61
CA ILE A 74 9.51 11.42 -10.33
C ILE A 74 8.74 10.16 -10.71
N LEU A 75 9.43 9.11 -11.16
CA LEU A 75 8.81 7.84 -11.51
C LEU A 75 8.19 7.17 -10.29
N SER A 76 8.90 7.14 -9.15
CA SER A 76 8.40 6.58 -7.89
C SER A 76 7.17 7.33 -7.39
N ILE A 77 7.18 8.68 -7.44
CA ILE A 77 6.01 9.50 -7.11
C ILE A 77 4.85 9.21 -8.06
N GLY A 78 5.11 9.10 -9.36
CA GLY A 78 4.11 8.76 -10.37
C GLY A 78 3.46 7.40 -10.11
N LEU A 79 4.25 6.38 -9.78
CA LEU A 79 3.76 5.06 -9.42
C LEU A 79 2.95 5.08 -8.12
N LEU A 80 3.36 5.87 -7.13
CA LEU A 80 2.66 6.01 -5.87
C LEU A 80 1.27 6.64 -6.08
N VAL A 81 1.19 7.72 -6.88
CA VAL A 81 -0.09 8.36 -7.25
C VAL A 81 -0.96 7.41 -8.08
N ALA A 82 -0.40 6.75 -9.10
CA ALA A 82 -1.14 5.80 -9.92
C ALA A 82 -1.72 4.65 -9.07
N THR A 83 -0.92 4.10 -8.17
CA THR A 83 -1.34 3.03 -7.26
C THR A 83 -2.40 3.53 -6.29
N PHE A 84 -2.24 4.73 -5.75
CA PHE A 84 -3.25 5.35 -4.90
C PHE A 84 -4.59 5.49 -5.63
N VAL A 85 -4.59 5.97 -6.87
CA VAL A 85 -5.82 6.09 -7.69
C VAL A 85 -6.45 4.73 -7.94
N VAL A 86 -5.65 3.71 -8.28
CA VAL A 86 -6.14 2.34 -8.49
C VAL A 86 -6.72 1.76 -7.20
N CYS A 87 -6.04 1.91 -6.07
CA CYS A 87 -6.52 1.47 -4.77
C CYS A 87 -7.78 2.22 -4.33
N ALA A 88 -7.86 3.54 -4.54
CA ALA A 88 -9.03 4.35 -4.23
C ALA A 88 -10.23 3.95 -5.10
N TRP A 89 -10.02 3.72 -6.40
CA TRP A 89 -11.06 3.24 -7.30
C TRP A 89 -11.54 1.82 -6.92
N ALA A 90 -10.61 0.91 -6.61
CA ALA A 90 -10.94 -0.43 -6.15
C ALA A 90 -11.70 -0.40 -4.81
N SER A 91 -11.26 0.42 -3.86
CA SER A 91 -11.94 0.63 -2.57
C SER A 91 -13.34 1.20 -2.77
N ALA A 92 -13.52 2.21 -3.62
CA ALA A 92 -14.83 2.77 -3.94
C ALA A 92 -15.76 1.74 -4.61
N LYS A 93 -15.23 0.88 -5.50
CA LYS A 93 -15.99 -0.20 -6.13
C LYS A 93 -16.40 -1.26 -5.10
N ILE A 94 -15.48 -1.67 -4.23
CA ILE A 94 -15.76 -2.62 -3.13
C ILE A 94 -16.78 -2.03 -2.16
N TYR A 95 -16.70 -0.73 -1.85
CA TYR A 95 -17.65 -0.06 -0.96
C TYR A 95 -19.07 -0.02 -1.55
N LYS A 96 -19.20 0.27 -2.85
CA LYS A 96 -20.49 0.24 -3.57
C LYS A 96 -21.13 -1.14 -3.58
N VAL A 97 -20.34 -2.22 -3.67
CA VAL A 97 -20.87 -3.60 -3.63
C VAL A 97 -21.08 -4.09 -2.19
N GLY A 98 -20.20 -3.68 -1.28
CA GLY A 98 -20.23 -4.06 0.14
C GLY A 98 -21.42 -3.48 0.91
N ILE A 99 -21.94 -2.31 0.51
CA ILE A 99 -23.13 -1.72 1.15
C ILE A 99 -24.40 -2.58 1.00
N LEU A 100 -24.46 -3.46 -0.01
CA LEU A 100 -25.55 -4.45 -0.16
C LEU A 100 -25.32 -5.73 0.67
N MET A 101 -24.14 -5.90 1.25
CA MET A 101 -23.77 -7.08 2.03
C MET A 101 -23.63 -6.75 3.51
N TYR A 102 -24.75 -6.40 4.14
CA TYR A 102 -24.85 -6.36 5.59
C TYR A 102 -24.80 -7.79 6.16
N GLY A 103 -23.79 -8.08 6.99
CA GLY A 103 -23.82 -9.21 7.95
C GLY A 103 -23.04 -10.49 7.61
N LYS A 104 -22.28 -10.58 6.51
CA LYS A 104 -21.40 -11.74 6.23
C LYS A 104 -19.93 -11.36 6.23
N LYS A 105 -19.10 -12.14 6.96
CA LYS A 105 -17.63 -12.07 6.93
C LYS A 105 -17.14 -12.28 5.48
N SER A 106 -16.81 -11.19 4.80
CA SER A 106 -16.36 -11.24 3.41
C SER A 106 -14.96 -11.82 3.32
N THR A 107 -14.79 -12.88 2.54
CA THR A 107 -13.49 -13.53 2.31
C THR A 107 -12.80 -12.90 1.10
N PHE A 108 -11.45 -12.93 1.01
CA PHE A 108 -10.67 -12.45 -0.14
C PHE A 108 -11.18 -12.94 -1.51
N LYS A 109 -11.81 -14.13 -1.57
CA LYS A 109 -12.43 -14.68 -2.78
C LYS A 109 -13.69 -13.91 -3.23
N ASP A 110 -14.46 -13.38 -2.30
CA ASP A 110 -15.68 -12.62 -2.61
C ASP A 110 -15.33 -11.22 -3.12
N LEU A 111 -14.34 -10.57 -2.51
CA LEU A 111 -13.77 -9.29 -2.96
C LEU A 111 -13.26 -9.37 -4.41
N TRP A 112 -12.57 -10.45 -4.78
CA TRP A 112 -12.10 -10.66 -6.16
C TRP A 112 -13.24 -10.88 -7.15
N LYS A 113 -14.31 -11.58 -6.74
CA LYS A 113 -15.51 -11.76 -7.56
C LYS A 113 -16.23 -10.44 -7.83
N TRP A 114 -16.33 -9.55 -6.83
CA TRP A 114 -17.00 -8.26 -6.97
C TRP A 114 -16.22 -7.26 -7.81
N LEU A 115 -14.89 -7.29 -7.75
CA LEU A 115 -14.05 -6.53 -8.69
C LEU A 115 -14.35 -6.88 -10.16
N LYS A 116 -14.74 -8.14 -10.42
CA LYS A 116 -15.09 -8.66 -11.76
C LYS A 116 -16.55 -8.46 -12.17
N MET A 117 -17.47 -8.16 -11.26
CA MET A 117 -18.85 -7.82 -11.64
C MET A 117 -18.87 -6.40 -12.23
N LYS A 118 -19.54 -6.25 -13.37
CA LYS A 118 -19.67 -4.99 -14.11
C LYS A 118 -20.56 -4.01 -13.38
#